data_AF-A0A0Q8ZRZ7-F1
#
_entry.id   AF-A0A0Q8ZRZ7-F1
#
_cell.length_a   1.000
_cell.length_b   1.000
_cell.length_c   1.000
_cell.angle_alpha   90.00
_cell.angle_beta   90.00
_cell.angle_gamma   90.00
#
_symmetry.space_group_name_H-M   'P 1'
#
loop_
_entity.id
_entity.type
_entity.pdbx_description
1 polymer ?
#
loop_
_entity_poly.entity_id
_entity_poly.type
_entity_poly.pdbx_seq_one_letter_code
_entity_poly.pdbx_strand_id
1 'polypeptide(L)'
;MRLAGLLAVVLLMLCACSTPDAPRDGGDQTMPVSAQTAADFGDVTLPPGVQVLGTDTDSGRDTRYRLALRMTDAQLGEFLAQFSVAPRPSDIPKSTPVIAGPELSAAPDPRYAQDQVDTAAHGTVTREIIVDERAPDEVYVHLSLYTT
;
A
#
# COMPACT_ATOMS: atom_id res chain seq x y z
N MET A 1 61.14 -21.19 31.86
CA MET A 1 60.97 -21.26 30.39
C MET A 1 60.35 -22.62 30.07
N ARG A 2 59.06 -22.66 29.74
CA ARG A 2 58.37 -23.92 29.38
C ARG A 2 58.07 -23.88 27.89
N LEU A 3 58.74 -24.77 27.15
CA LEU A 3 58.55 -25.00 25.72
C LEU A 3 57.28 -25.83 25.48
N ALA A 4 56.68 -25.55 24.33
CA ALA A 4 55.47 -26.10 23.78
C ALA A 4 55.57 -27.59 23.40
N GLY A 5 54.41 -28.24 23.36
CA GLY A 5 54.20 -29.54 22.71
C GLY A 5 52.73 -29.68 22.33
N LEU A 6 52.40 -29.24 21.10
CA LEU A 6 51.10 -29.38 20.45
C LEU A 6 50.68 -30.87 20.38
N LEU A 7 49.43 -31.16 20.72
CA LEU A 7 48.71 -32.31 20.17
C LEU A 7 47.32 -31.85 19.74
N ALA A 8 47.17 -31.60 18.44
CA ALA A 8 45.89 -31.29 17.81
C ALA A 8 45.15 -32.61 17.53
N VAL A 9 44.00 -32.80 18.18
CA VAL A 9 43.04 -33.84 17.80
C VAL A 9 42.02 -33.19 16.89
N VAL A 10 42.11 -33.51 15.60
CA VAL A 10 41.10 -33.16 14.59
C VAL A 10 39.97 -34.17 14.70
N LEU A 11 38.80 -33.73 15.14
CA LEU A 11 37.56 -34.50 15.08
C LEU A 11 36.60 -33.78 14.13
N LEU A 12 36.56 -34.21 12.86
CA LEU A 12 35.53 -33.80 11.89
C LEU A 12 34.21 -34.50 12.26
N MET A 13 33.33 -33.77 12.95
CA MET A 13 31.91 -34.07 13.02
C MET A 13 31.21 -33.27 11.92
N LEU A 14 30.90 -33.93 10.80
CA LEU A 14 29.98 -33.40 9.80
C LEU A 14 28.56 -33.45 10.39
N CYS A 15 28.19 -32.42 11.15
CA CYS A 15 26.78 -32.12 11.41
C CYS A 15 26.16 -31.63 10.10
N ALA A 16 25.60 -32.55 9.33
CA ALA A 16 24.59 -32.23 8.34
C ALA A 16 23.35 -31.72 9.09
N CYS A 17 23.36 -30.43 9.43
CA CYS A 17 22.13 -29.72 9.74
C CYS A 17 21.36 -29.62 8.43
N SER A 18 20.51 -30.60 8.17
CA SER A 18 19.36 -30.42 7.28
C SER A 18 18.57 -29.25 7.85
N THR A 19 18.83 -28.05 7.35
CA THR A 19 17.90 -26.94 7.50
C THR A 19 16.56 -27.45 6.98
N PRO A 20 15.48 -27.46 7.80
CA PRO A 20 14.15 -27.55 7.22
C PRO A 20 14.07 -26.42 6.21
N ASP A 21 13.72 -26.75 4.96
CA ASP A 21 13.36 -25.76 3.96
C ASP A 21 12.39 -24.79 4.63
N ALA A 22 12.87 -23.58 4.92
CA ALA A 22 11.98 -22.50 5.26
C ALA A 22 11.03 -22.39 4.06
N PRO A 23 9.71 -22.35 4.28
CA PRO A 23 8.80 -21.98 3.21
C PRO A 23 9.36 -20.69 2.61
N ARG A 24 9.57 -20.68 1.29
CA ARG A 24 9.73 -19.43 0.57
C ARG A 24 8.40 -18.71 0.75
N ASP A 25 8.34 -17.90 1.80
CA ASP A 25 7.29 -16.93 1.98
C ASP A 25 7.45 -15.98 0.81
N GLY A 26 6.63 -16.14 -0.22
CA GLY A 26 6.36 -15.09 -1.22
C GLY A 26 5.57 -14.00 -0.52
N GLY A 27 6.15 -13.47 0.56
CA GLY A 27 5.48 -12.67 1.57
C GLY A 27 5.07 -11.36 0.94
N ASP A 28 3.76 -11.19 0.85
CA ASP A 28 3.09 -9.90 0.89
C ASP A 28 3.56 -9.21 2.18
N GLN A 29 4.73 -8.56 2.13
CA GLN A 29 5.35 -7.89 3.27
C GLN A 29 4.62 -6.57 3.46
N THR A 30 3.39 -6.65 3.97
CA THR A 30 2.65 -5.49 4.47
C THR A 30 3.49 -4.85 5.58
N MET A 31 4.18 -3.78 5.24
CA MET A 31 4.94 -2.99 6.21
C MET A 31 3.98 -1.98 6.86
N PRO A 32 4.05 -1.77 8.18
CA PRO A 32 3.26 -0.73 8.82
C PRO A 32 3.67 0.64 8.28
N VAL A 33 2.76 1.30 7.55
CA VAL A 33 2.92 2.67 7.04
C VAL A 33 1.84 3.57 7.65
N SER A 34 2.20 4.82 7.94
CA SER A 34 1.19 5.81 8.36
C SER A 34 0.41 6.35 7.16
N ALA A 35 -0.84 6.76 7.38
CA ALA A 35 -1.64 7.42 6.34
C ALA A 35 -0.97 8.68 5.80
N GLN A 36 -0.30 9.45 6.67
CA GLN A 36 0.42 10.64 6.25
C GLN A 36 1.58 10.30 5.33
N THR A 37 2.39 9.28 5.67
CA THR A 37 3.49 8.82 4.81
C THR A 37 2.99 8.37 3.44
N ALA A 38 1.91 7.61 3.40
CA ALA A 38 1.30 7.17 2.14
C ALA A 38 0.78 8.37 1.33
N ALA A 39 0.11 9.33 1.97
CA ALA A 39 -0.43 10.50 1.30
C ALA A 39 0.69 11.43 0.77
N ASP A 40 1.73 11.68 1.58
CA ASP A 40 2.90 12.48 1.21
C ASP A 40 3.61 11.89 -0.02
N PHE A 41 3.68 10.57 -0.13
CA PHE A 41 4.27 9.90 -1.29
C PHE A 41 3.58 10.29 -2.60
N GLY A 42 2.26 10.48 -2.59
CA GLY A 42 1.47 10.86 -3.77
C GLY A 42 1.12 12.34 -3.86
N ASP A 43 1.74 13.21 -3.05
CA ASP A 43 1.37 14.62 -2.91
C ASP A 43 -0.16 14.80 -2.71
N VAL A 44 -0.71 14.00 -1.78
CA VAL A 44 -2.13 13.99 -1.42
C VAL A 44 -2.32 14.67 -0.08
N THR A 45 -3.19 15.68 -0.03
CA THR A 45 -3.68 16.28 1.22
C THR A 45 -4.91 15.53 1.71
N LEU A 46 -4.80 14.91 2.89
CA LEU A 46 -5.92 14.26 3.56
C LEU A 46 -6.85 15.31 4.20
N PRO A 47 -8.20 15.21 4.03
CA PRO A 47 -9.12 16.16 4.64
C PRO A 47 -9.07 16.11 6.18
N PRO A 48 -9.24 17.25 6.87
CA PRO A 48 -9.31 17.25 8.33
C PRO A 48 -10.40 16.31 8.86
N GLY A 49 -10.02 15.48 9.83
CA GLY A 49 -10.95 14.54 10.46
C GLY A 49 -11.42 13.39 9.56
N VAL A 50 -10.81 13.18 8.39
CA VAL A 50 -11.09 12.01 7.55
C VAL A 50 -10.85 10.72 8.33
N GLN A 51 -11.72 9.73 8.15
CA GLN A 51 -11.53 8.43 8.77
C GLN A 51 -10.62 7.57 7.89
N VAL A 52 -9.42 7.27 8.38
CA VAL A 52 -8.54 6.27 7.76
C VAL A 52 -9.02 4.89 8.19
N LEU A 53 -9.44 4.06 7.23
CA LEU A 53 -9.90 2.70 7.48
C LEU A 53 -8.76 1.68 7.41
N GLY A 54 -7.79 1.93 6.54
CA GLY A 54 -6.65 1.05 6.34
C GLY A 54 -5.58 1.70 5.49
N THR A 55 -4.36 1.26 5.70
CA THR A 55 -3.19 1.64 4.93
C THR A 55 -2.37 0.39 4.67
N ASP A 56 -1.74 0.35 3.51
CA ASP A 56 -0.84 -0.73 3.18
C ASP A 56 0.29 -0.22 2.29
N THR A 57 1.40 -0.95 2.31
CA THR A 57 2.48 -0.75 1.37
C THR A 57 3.10 -2.07 1.00
N ASP A 58 3.36 -2.21 -0.30
CA ASP A 58 4.17 -3.27 -0.85
C ASP A 58 5.36 -2.66 -1.59
N SER A 59 6.52 -3.28 -1.43
CA SER A 59 7.75 -2.85 -2.07
C SER A 59 8.39 -4.04 -2.78
N GLY A 60 8.41 -3.97 -4.12
CA GLY A 60 9.14 -4.89 -4.99
C GLY A 60 10.29 -4.16 -5.68
N ARG A 61 10.26 -4.12 -7.01
CA ARG A 61 11.09 -3.17 -7.77
C ARG A 61 10.61 -1.73 -7.58
N ASP A 62 9.29 -1.58 -7.52
CA ASP A 62 8.59 -0.32 -7.30
C ASP A 62 7.96 -0.31 -5.90
N THR A 63 7.69 0.90 -5.40
CA THR A 63 6.95 1.08 -4.14
C THR A 63 5.51 1.46 -4.46
N ARG A 64 4.57 0.77 -3.81
CA ARG A 64 3.15 1.13 -3.83
C ARG A 64 2.67 1.40 -2.41
N TYR A 65 1.94 2.49 -2.27
CA TYR A 65 1.17 2.81 -1.08
C TYR A 65 -0.32 2.74 -1.40
N ARG A 66 -1.11 2.20 -0.46
CA ARG A 66 -2.56 2.12 -0.56
C ARG A 66 -3.21 2.77 0.65
N LEU A 67 -4.28 3.53 0.42
CA LEU A 67 -5.13 4.07 1.47
C LEU A 67 -6.58 3.68 1.22
N ALA A 68 -7.30 3.33 2.28
CA ALA A 68 -8.75 3.25 2.28
C ALA A 68 -9.29 4.27 3.29
N LEU A 69 -10.13 5.17 2.80
CA LEU A 69 -10.66 6.31 3.55
C LEU A 69 -12.19 6.24 3.57
N ARG A 70 -12.79 6.71 4.66
CA ARG A 70 -14.21 7.08 4.69
C ARG A 70 -14.32 8.59 4.91
N MET A 71 -15.17 9.23 4.12
CA MET A 71 -15.38 10.67 4.16
C MET A 71 -16.84 11.04 3.89
N THR A 72 -17.21 12.28 4.21
CA THR A 72 -18.52 12.86 3.85
C THR A 72 -18.52 13.34 2.40
N ASP A 73 -19.70 13.62 1.85
CA ASP A 73 -19.83 14.16 0.49
C ASP A 73 -19.11 15.52 0.34
N ALA A 74 -19.15 16.33 1.40
CA ALA A 74 -18.45 17.63 1.43
C ALA A 74 -16.93 17.45 1.39
N GLN A 75 -16.38 16.52 2.19
CA GLN A 75 -14.96 16.20 2.17
C GLN A 75 -14.55 15.63 0.81
N LEU A 76 -15.40 14.80 0.18
CA LEU A 76 -15.11 14.21 -1.13
C LEU A 76 -14.90 15.29 -2.21
N GLY A 77 -15.76 16.31 -2.26
CA GLY A 77 -15.64 17.38 -3.25
C GLY A 77 -14.31 18.12 -3.15
N GLU A 78 -13.93 18.53 -1.93
CA GLU A 78 -12.64 19.18 -1.66
C GLU A 78 -11.47 18.24 -1.94
N PHE A 79 -11.58 16.98 -1.52
CA PHE A 79 -10.56 15.97 -1.72
C PHE A 79 -10.29 15.72 -3.20
N LEU A 80 -11.34 15.61 -4.03
CA LEU A 80 -11.18 15.32 -5.45
C LEU A 80 -10.60 16.49 -6.26
N ALA A 81 -10.69 17.73 -5.75
CA ALA A 81 -10.20 18.92 -6.44
C ALA A 81 -8.66 18.97 -6.61
N GLN A 82 -7.92 18.15 -5.86
CA GLN A 82 -6.46 18.08 -5.95
C GLN A 82 -5.95 17.18 -7.09
N PHE A 83 -6.84 16.37 -7.68
CA PHE A 83 -6.49 15.49 -8.79
C PHE A 83 -6.76 16.19 -10.12
N SER A 84 -5.88 15.95 -11.10
CA SER A 84 -6.01 16.51 -12.44
C SER A 84 -7.08 15.81 -13.29
N VAL A 85 -7.49 14.60 -12.87
CA VAL A 85 -8.53 13.80 -13.52
C VAL A 85 -9.62 13.45 -12.51
N ALA A 86 -10.85 13.86 -12.81
CA ALA A 86 -12.01 13.51 -12.00
C ALA A 86 -12.44 12.05 -12.23
N PRO A 87 -12.76 11.27 -11.16
CA PRO A 87 -13.32 9.92 -11.29
C PRO A 87 -14.60 9.87 -12.13
N ARG A 88 -14.71 8.84 -12.97
CA ARG A 88 -15.88 8.57 -13.82
C ARG A 88 -16.41 7.15 -13.57
N PRO A 89 -17.71 6.88 -13.82
CA PRO A 89 -18.26 5.53 -13.70
C PRO A 89 -17.41 4.49 -14.44
N SER A 90 -17.11 3.38 -13.78
CA SER A 90 -16.24 2.33 -14.30
C SER A 90 -16.50 0.99 -13.61
N ASP A 91 -16.39 -0.12 -14.34
CA ASP A 91 -16.48 -1.47 -13.75
C ASP A 91 -15.13 -2.01 -13.26
N ILE A 92 -14.00 -1.38 -13.61
CA ILE A 92 -12.65 -1.78 -13.15
C ILE A 92 -12.58 -1.97 -11.62
N PRO A 93 -13.16 -1.08 -10.80
CA PRO A 93 -13.14 -1.24 -9.34
C PRO A 93 -13.78 -2.54 -8.85
N LYS A 94 -14.76 -3.11 -9.55
CA LYS A 94 -15.53 -4.28 -9.05
C LYS A 94 -14.68 -5.54 -8.86
N SER A 95 -13.55 -5.65 -9.56
CA SER A 95 -12.58 -6.73 -9.39
C SER A 95 -11.34 -6.32 -8.59
N THR A 96 -11.29 -5.08 -8.10
CA THR A 96 -10.15 -4.56 -7.35
C THR A 96 -10.27 -4.96 -5.88
N PRO A 97 -9.26 -5.64 -5.29
CA PRO A 97 -9.28 -5.97 -3.87
C PRO A 97 -9.18 -4.71 -3.01
N VAL A 98 -9.94 -4.67 -1.91
CA VAL A 98 -9.88 -3.58 -0.93
C VAL A 98 -8.98 -3.97 0.24
N ILE A 99 -8.28 -2.97 0.79
CA ILE A 99 -7.50 -3.16 2.04
C ILE A 99 -8.37 -2.94 3.29
N ALA A 100 -9.48 -2.20 3.17
CA ALA A 100 -10.50 -1.97 4.19
C ALA A 100 -11.75 -1.36 3.54
N GLY A 101 -12.86 -1.33 4.28
CA GLY A 101 -14.16 -0.87 3.78
C GLY A 101 -14.96 -1.99 3.11
N PRO A 102 -16.12 -1.68 2.52
CA PRO A 102 -16.93 -2.65 1.80
C PRO A 102 -16.24 -3.19 0.54
N GLU A 103 -16.59 -4.41 0.14
CA GLU A 103 -16.11 -5.00 -1.11
C GLU A 103 -16.61 -4.22 -2.33
N LEU A 104 -15.70 -3.82 -3.23
CA LEU A 104 -16.03 -3.06 -4.44
C LEU A 104 -16.88 -3.84 -5.43
N SER A 105 -16.89 -5.18 -5.36
CA SER A 105 -17.78 -6.02 -6.15
C SER A 105 -19.28 -5.75 -5.88
N ALA A 106 -19.59 -5.20 -4.70
CA ALA A 106 -20.93 -4.81 -4.29
C ALA A 106 -21.18 -3.29 -4.39
N ALA A 107 -20.23 -2.51 -4.93
CA ALA A 107 -20.41 -1.08 -5.13
C ALA A 107 -21.48 -0.82 -6.22
N PRO A 108 -22.46 0.06 -5.98
CA PRO A 108 -23.57 0.28 -6.92
C PRO A 108 -23.12 0.98 -8.22
N ASP A 109 -22.32 2.04 -8.10
CA ASP A 109 -21.78 2.82 -9.23
C ASP A 109 -20.36 3.30 -8.91
N PRO A 110 -19.36 2.39 -8.85
CA PRO A 110 -18.02 2.79 -8.49
C PRO A 110 -17.41 3.67 -9.60
N ARG A 111 -16.67 4.70 -9.17
CA ARG A 111 -15.97 5.60 -10.09
C ARG A 111 -14.48 5.39 -10.00
N TYR A 112 -13.80 5.59 -11.13
CA TYR A 112 -12.36 5.42 -11.26
C TYR A 112 -11.74 6.61 -11.98
N ALA A 113 -10.57 7.03 -11.51
CA ALA A 113 -9.64 7.87 -12.24
C ALA A 113 -8.22 7.40 -12.00
N GLN A 114 -7.34 7.76 -12.94
CA GLN A 114 -5.91 7.67 -12.77
C GLN A 114 -5.31 8.99 -13.26
N ASP A 115 -4.38 9.53 -12.48
CA ASP A 115 -3.55 10.64 -12.91
C ASP A 115 -2.10 10.49 -12.45
N GLN A 116 -1.28 11.50 -12.75
CA GLN A 116 0.13 11.55 -12.38
C GLN A 116 0.47 12.91 -11.80
N VAL A 117 1.42 12.92 -10.86
CA VAL A 117 1.99 14.12 -10.27
C VAL A 117 3.50 13.98 -10.14
N ASP A 118 4.23 15.05 -10.43
CA ASP A 118 5.66 15.13 -10.15
C ASP A 118 5.89 15.58 -8.72
N THR A 119 6.37 14.66 -7.89
CA THR A 119 6.71 14.92 -6.49
C THR A 119 8.18 15.28 -6.35
N ALA A 120 8.49 16.17 -5.39
CA ALA A 120 9.88 16.58 -5.14
C ALA A 120 10.78 15.43 -4.67
N ALA A 121 10.21 14.43 -3.98
CA ALA A 121 10.97 13.34 -3.35
C ALA A 121 10.96 12.04 -4.16
N HIS A 122 9.93 11.78 -4.97
CA HIS A 122 9.71 10.48 -5.61
C HIS A 122 9.61 10.54 -7.14
N GLY A 123 9.75 11.73 -7.74
CA GLY A 123 9.55 11.91 -9.18
C GLY A 123 8.08 11.74 -9.56
N THR A 124 7.81 11.20 -10.75
CA THR A 124 6.45 11.00 -11.25
C THR A 124 5.78 9.85 -10.51
N VAL A 125 4.74 10.17 -9.76
CA VAL A 125 3.90 9.20 -9.03
C VAL A 125 2.56 9.08 -9.74
N THR A 126 2.17 7.84 -10.05
CA THR A 126 0.84 7.50 -10.54
C THR A 126 -0.11 7.37 -9.37
N ARG A 127 -1.29 7.98 -9.48
CA ARG A 127 -2.34 7.96 -8.47
C ARG A 127 -3.61 7.39 -9.07
N GLU A 128 -4.03 6.25 -8.57
CA GLU A 128 -5.33 5.67 -8.88
C GLU A 128 -6.32 6.04 -7.77
N ILE A 129 -7.49 6.52 -8.17
CA ILE A 129 -8.56 6.94 -7.28
C ILE A 129 -9.80 6.12 -7.60
N ILE A 130 -10.29 5.37 -6.63
CA ILE A 130 -11.59 4.71 -6.67
C ILE A 130 -12.51 5.39 -5.68
N VAL A 131 -13.73 5.72 -6.10
CA VAL A 131 -14.79 6.23 -5.22
C VAL A 131 -15.96 5.26 -5.23
N ASP A 132 -16.35 4.80 -4.04
CA ASP A 132 -17.51 3.96 -3.76
C ASP A 132 -18.50 4.75 -2.88
N GLU A 133 -19.49 5.38 -3.54
CA GLU A 133 -20.60 6.05 -2.88
C GLU A 133 -21.77 5.06 -2.72
N ARG A 134 -22.13 4.74 -1.47
CA ARG A 134 -23.23 3.78 -1.18
C ARG A 134 -24.49 4.44 -0.67
N ALA A 135 -24.34 5.56 0.03
CA ALA A 135 -25.40 6.41 0.54
C ALA A 135 -24.84 7.82 0.82
N PRO A 136 -25.69 8.82 1.09
CA PRO A 136 -25.22 10.11 1.59
C PRO A 136 -24.37 9.92 2.86
N ASP A 137 -23.18 10.54 2.90
CA ASP A 137 -22.19 10.39 3.99
C ASP A 137 -21.68 8.95 4.23
N GLU A 138 -21.89 8.07 3.25
CA GLU A 138 -21.31 6.74 3.16
C GLU A 138 -20.49 6.63 1.88
N VAL A 139 -19.37 7.39 1.88
CA VAL A 139 -18.41 7.42 0.78
C VAL A 139 -17.10 6.79 1.22
N TYR A 140 -16.64 5.83 0.43
CA TYR A 140 -15.33 5.20 0.56
C TYR A 140 -14.43 5.62 -0.59
N VAL A 141 -13.20 5.99 -0.28
CA VAL A 141 -12.19 6.32 -1.28
C VAL A 141 -11.00 5.41 -1.11
N HIS A 142 -10.60 4.75 -2.20
CA HIS A 142 -9.42 3.90 -2.24
C HIS A 142 -8.37 4.55 -3.13
N LEU A 143 -7.18 4.74 -2.58
CA LEU A 143 -6.03 5.25 -3.31
C LEU A 143 -5.00 4.14 -3.54
N SER A 144 -4.39 4.15 -4.71
CA SER A 144 -3.11 3.46 -4.96
C SER A 144 -2.12 4.44 -5.55
N LEU A 145 -0.98 4.60 -4.89
CA LEU A 145 0.04 5.59 -5.18
C LEU A 145 1.34 4.85 -5.45
N TYR A 146 1.90 4.94 -6.65
CA TYR A 146 3.07 4.15 -7.02
C TYR A 146 3.94 4.83 -8.08
N THR A 147 5.22 4.48 -8.07
CA THR A 147 6.16 4.74 -9.17
C THR A 147 6.17 3.57 -10.15
N THR A 148 6.64 3.79 -11.38
CA THR A 148 6.84 2.75 -12.42
C THR A 148 8.17 2.94 -13.13
#